data_AF-A0A5M8PZR8-F1
#
_entry.id   AF-A0A5M8PZR8-F1
#
_cell.length_a   1.000
_cell.length_b   1.000
_cell.length_c   1.000
_cell.angle_alpha   90.00
_cell.angle_beta   90.00
_cell.angle_gamma   90.00
#
_symmetry.space_group_name_H-M   'P 1'
#
loop_
_entity.id
_entity.type
_entity.pdbx_description
1 polymer ?
#
loop_
_entity_poly.entity_id
_entity_poly.type
_entity_poly.pdbx_seq_one_letter_code
_entity_poly.pdbx_strand_id
1 'polypeptide(L)'
;MQLFPTSVLVTLLYSAALSLAVPGITFVISARSQHCANFPNAIAGSTFNRRTQVFGTPIRPTPKNIVWCRLNSQIFIHLDFTAMALTAVGSIELLLFGAIHQCQQHILSFGDGVIQGGRVYTGLVNGPSLELTNANNHQLTWGVAAEAVRIMLDYMHSQDIYGQAVMWIYDGYNVVGQGVLEFNPQDTIQA
;
A
#
# COMPACT_ATOMS: atom_id res chain seq x y z
N MET A 1 -7.96 -71.67 -40.80
CA MET A 1 -8.04 -71.71 -39.33
C MET A 1 -8.11 -70.28 -38.83
N GLN A 2 -9.26 -69.91 -38.26
CA GLN A 2 -9.54 -68.60 -37.70
C GLN A 2 -9.14 -68.60 -36.22
N LEU A 3 -8.45 -67.55 -35.77
CA LEU A 3 -8.36 -67.20 -34.35
C LEU A 3 -8.68 -65.72 -34.21
N PHE A 4 -9.75 -65.46 -33.46
CA PHE A 4 -10.32 -64.14 -33.19
C PHE A 4 -9.48 -63.36 -32.16
N PRO A 5 -9.46 -62.02 -32.24
CA PRO A 5 -8.74 -61.15 -31.32
C PRO A 5 -9.61 -60.81 -30.10
N THR A 6 -9.34 -61.40 -28.94
CA THR A 6 -9.96 -61.02 -27.66
C THR A 6 -9.01 -60.12 -26.86
N SER A 7 -8.86 -58.84 -27.24
CA SER A 7 -8.03 -57.92 -26.43
C SER A 7 -8.44 -56.44 -26.48
N VAL A 8 -9.63 -56.11 -26.97
CA VAL A 8 -10.07 -54.70 -27.07
C VAL A 8 -11.29 -54.38 -26.20
N LEU A 9 -12.08 -55.37 -25.77
CA LEU A 9 -13.30 -55.13 -25.00
C LEU A 9 -13.09 -54.95 -23.48
N VAL A 10 -11.93 -55.33 -22.93
CA VAL A 10 -11.68 -55.24 -21.47
C VAL A 10 -11.12 -53.87 -21.05
N THR A 11 -10.54 -53.09 -21.96
CA THR A 11 -9.98 -51.78 -21.62
C THR A 11 -11.02 -50.66 -21.51
N LEU A 12 -12.20 -50.79 -22.13
CA LEU A 12 -13.23 -49.74 -22.08
C LEU A 12 -13.99 -49.65 -20.75
N LEU A 13 -14.01 -50.71 -19.93
CA LEU A 13 -14.68 -50.70 -18.62
C LEU A 13 -13.84 -50.07 -17.49
N TYR A 14 -12.52 -49.90 -17.68
CA TYR A 14 -11.64 -49.29 -16.68
C TYR A 14 -11.52 -47.75 -16.80
N SER A 15 -12.04 -47.16 -17.87
CA SER A 15 -12.02 -45.70 -18.07
C SER A 15 -13.21 -44.94 -17.46
N ALA A 16 -14.19 -45.63 -16.86
CA ALA A 16 -15.35 -44.97 -16.23
C ALA A 16 -15.16 -44.61 -14.74
N ALA A 17 -14.04 -45.03 -14.12
CA ALA A 17 -13.79 -44.82 -12.69
C ALA A 17 -12.86 -43.63 -12.37
N LEU A 18 -12.41 -42.88 -13.38
CA LEU A 18 -11.61 -41.67 -13.17
C LEU A 18 -12.50 -40.44 -13.18
N SER A 19 -12.91 -40.09 -11.96
CA SER A 19 -12.94 -38.71 -11.50
C SER A 19 -14.12 -37.87 -12.00
N LEU A 20 -15.29 -38.14 -11.42
CA LEU A 20 -16.17 -37.07 -10.93
C LEU A 20 -15.45 -36.25 -9.83
N ALA A 21 -14.32 -35.65 -10.17
CA ALA A 21 -13.78 -34.52 -9.43
C ALA A 21 -14.62 -33.33 -9.89
N VAL A 22 -15.86 -33.25 -9.38
CA VAL A 22 -16.68 -32.05 -9.53
C VAL A 22 -15.85 -30.92 -8.91
N PRO A 23 -15.43 -29.90 -9.68
CA PRO A 23 -14.87 -28.71 -9.05
C PRO A 23 -15.97 -28.17 -8.14
N GLY A 24 -15.77 -28.34 -6.83
CA GLY A 24 -16.60 -27.73 -5.82
C GLY A 24 -16.69 -26.27 -6.17
N ILE A 25 -17.92 -25.77 -6.25
CA ILE A 25 -18.23 -24.37 -6.53
C ILE A 25 -17.42 -23.55 -5.53
N THR A 26 -16.26 -23.06 -5.96
CA THR A 26 -15.46 -22.15 -5.15
C THR A 26 -16.24 -20.85 -5.19
N PHE A 27 -17.00 -20.58 -4.13
CA PHE A 27 -17.48 -19.25 -3.87
C PHE A 27 -16.24 -18.39 -3.68
N VAL A 28 -15.80 -17.73 -4.75
CA VAL A 28 -14.82 -16.67 -4.65
C VAL A 28 -15.53 -15.57 -3.87
N ILE A 29 -15.24 -15.49 -2.57
CA ILE A 29 -15.66 -14.36 -1.75
C ILE A 29 -15.04 -13.15 -2.44
N SER A 30 -15.87 -12.35 -3.10
CA SER A 30 -15.41 -11.10 -3.69
C SER A 30 -14.70 -10.31 -2.61
N ALA A 31 -13.46 -9.88 -2.89
CA ALA A 31 -12.71 -9.05 -1.97
C ALA A 31 -13.56 -7.82 -1.63
N ARG A 32 -13.78 -7.57 -0.33
CA ARG A 32 -14.52 -6.39 0.09
C ARG A 32 -13.76 -5.15 -0.37
N SER A 33 -14.46 -4.18 -0.91
CA SER A 33 -13.85 -2.89 -1.23
C SER A 33 -13.31 -2.26 0.04
N GLN A 34 -12.03 -1.90 0.01
CA GLN A 34 -11.42 -1.10 1.08
C GLN A 34 -11.91 0.33 0.95
N HIS A 35 -12.26 0.94 2.09
CA HIS A 35 -12.70 2.33 2.16
C HIS A 35 -11.67 3.16 2.92
N CYS A 36 -11.54 4.41 2.53
CA CYS A 36 -10.61 5.35 3.14
C CYS A 36 -11.08 5.76 4.54
N ALA A 37 -10.21 5.72 5.54
CA ALA A 37 -10.59 6.12 6.91
C ALA A 37 -10.91 7.62 7.01
N ASN A 38 -10.27 8.47 6.22
CA ASN A 38 -10.59 9.91 6.12
C ASN A 38 -11.80 10.23 5.23
N PHE A 39 -12.26 9.27 4.43
CA PHE A 39 -13.44 9.40 3.58
C PHE A 39 -14.24 8.09 3.60
N PRO A 40 -15.04 7.81 4.64
CA PRO A 40 -15.64 6.48 4.84
C PRO A 40 -16.52 5.97 3.68
N ASN A 41 -17.05 6.88 2.86
CA ASN A 41 -17.86 6.56 1.68
C ASN A 41 -17.03 6.42 0.39
N ALA A 42 -15.72 6.60 0.47
CA ALA A 42 -14.80 6.53 -0.64
C ALA A 42 -14.10 5.17 -0.67
N ILE A 43 -14.30 4.42 -1.76
CA ILE A 43 -13.50 3.26 -2.12
C ILE A 43 -12.05 3.68 -2.44
N ALA A 44 -11.08 3.07 -1.77
CA ALA A 44 -9.66 3.34 -2.00
C ALA A 44 -9.29 3.11 -3.49
N GLY A 45 -8.54 4.05 -4.06
CA GLY A 45 -8.07 3.97 -5.46
C GLY A 45 -9.00 4.59 -6.51
N SER A 46 -10.23 4.98 -6.15
CA SER A 46 -11.10 5.70 -7.10
C SER A 46 -10.99 7.22 -6.97
N THR A 47 -11.23 7.94 -8.07
CA THR A 47 -11.36 9.40 -8.06
C THR A 47 -12.71 9.80 -7.50
N PHE A 48 -12.77 10.72 -6.53
CA PHE A 48 -14.03 11.22 -5.98
C PHE A 48 -14.23 12.71 -6.21
N ASN A 49 -15.48 13.09 -6.46
CA ASN A 49 -15.88 14.48 -6.60
C ASN A 49 -16.04 15.12 -5.20
N ARG A 50 -15.31 16.21 -4.95
CA ARG A 50 -15.40 16.99 -3.70
C ARG A 50 -16.83 17.38 -3.32
N ARG A 51 -17.73 17.61 -4.29
CA ARG A 51 -19.09 18.11 -4.04
C ARG A 51 -20.04 17.08 -3.42
N THR A 52 -19.68 15.79 -3.45
CA THR A 52 -20.54 14.71 -2.94
C THR A 52 -20.10 14.20 -1.58
N GLN A 53 -19.14 14.86 -0.93
CA GLN A 53 -18.61 14.39 0.35
C GLN A 53 -19.49 14.80 1.52
N VAL A 54 -19.96 13.79 2.25
CA VAL A 54 -20.39 13.92 3.64
C VAL A 54 -19.18 13.52 4.48
N PHE A 55 -18.65 14.47 5.28
CA PHE A 55 -17.63 14.15 6.27
C PHE A 55 -18.28 13.27 7.35
N GLY A 56 -17.96 11.98 7.31
CA GLY A 56 -18.34 11.06 8.38
C GLY A 56 -17.52 11.32 9.64
N THR A 57 -18.03 10.93 10.80
CA THR A 57 -17.21 10.88 12.02
C THR A 57 -16.03 9.94 11.78
N PRO A 58 -14.78 10.37 12.04
CA PRO A 58 -13.61 9.51 11.88
C PRO A 58 -13.80 8.22 12.67
N ILE A 59 -13.64 7.08 12.00
CA ILE A 59 -13.58 5.80 12.69
C ILE A 59 -12.29 5.80 13.50
N ARG A 60 -12.39 5.49 14.80
CA ARG A 60 -11.23 5.47 15.71
C ARG A 60 -10.14 4.57 15.12
N PRO A 61 -8.95 5.10 14.79
CA PRO A 61 -7.94 4.31 14.09
C PRO A 61 -7.43 3.18 14.98
N THR A 62 -7.33 1.98 14.41
CA THR A 62 -6.38 0.98 14.87
C THR A 62 -4.99 1.35 14.35
N PRO A 63 -3.90 1.14 15.11
CA PRO A 63 -2.54 1.44 14.65
C PRO A 63 -2.06 0.56 13.50
N LYS A 64 -2.90 -0.38 13.05
CA LYS A 64 -2.67 -1.30 11.94
C LYS A 64 -3.82 -1.26 10.95
N ASN A 65 -3.50 -1.61 9.72
CA ASN A 65 -4.37 -1.68 8.56
C ASN A 65 -5.08 -0.36 8.22
N ILE A 66 -4.37 0.75 8.35
CA ILE A 66 -4.93 2.08 8.09
C ILE A 66 -4.92 2.33 6.60
N VAL A 67 -6.08 2.62 6.00
CA VAL A 67 -6.17 3.06 4.60
C VAL A 67 -6.47 4.57 4.59
N TRP A 68 -5.55 5.38 4.08
CA TRP A 68 -5.70 6.83 4.02
C TRP A 68 -5.56 7.33 2.58
N CYS A 69 -6.52 8.13 2.12
CA CYS A 69 -6.64 8.49 0.71
C CYS A 69 -6.42 9.97 0.46
N ARG A 70 -5.96 10.30 -0.76
CA ARG A 70 -5.83 11.69 -1.20
C ARG A 70 -7.10 12.17 -1.91
N LEU A 71 -7.55 13.37 -1.58
CA LEU A 71 -8.67 14.00 -2.26
C LEU A 71 -8.34 14.28 -3.74
N ASN A 72 -9.30 14.04 -4.64
CA ASN A 72 -9.17 14.27 -6.08
C ASN A 72 -8.00 13.50 -6.73
N SER A 73 -7.59 12.37 -6.15
CA SER A 73 -6.53 11.52 -6.67
C SER A 73 -6.91 10.05 -6.47
N GLN A 74 -6.26 9.17 -7.23
CA GLN A 74 -6.34 7.71 -7.04
C GLN A 74 -5.26 7.21 -6.08
N ILE A 75 -4.40 8.09 -5.58
CA ILE A 75 -3.31 7.75 -4.68
C ILE A 75 -3.84 7.57 -3.25
N PHE A 76 -3.48 6.46 -2.64
CA PHE A 76 -3.71 6.18 -1.22
C PHE A 76 -2.55 5.39 -0.63
N ILE A 77 -2.48 5.35 0.69
CA ILE A 77 -1.53 4.49 1.40
C ILE A 77 -2.27 3.48 2.28
N HIS A 78 -1.68 2.32 2.41
CA HIS A 78 -1.91 1.42 3.53
C HIS A 78 -0.79 1.62 4.54
N LEU A 79 -1.13 1.90 5.79
CA LEU A 79 -0.17 2.31 6.82
C LEU A 79 -0.28 1.39 8.04
N ASP A 80 0.88 0.92 8.49
CA ASP A 80 1.05 0.12 9.70
C ASP A 80 2.12 0.77 10.58
N PHE A 81 1.75 1.15 11.80
CA PHE A 81 2.73 1.61 12.77
C PHE A 81 3.37 0.42 13.49
N THR A 82 4.70 0.45 13.57
CA THR A 82 5.51 -0.55 14.27
C THR A 82 5.89 -0.10 15.68
N ALA A 83 6.06 1.21 15.89
CA ALA A 83 6.30 1.82 17.19
C ALA A 83 5.75 3.25 17.24
N MET A 84 5.21 3.67 18.39
CA MET A 84 4.78 5.07 18.61
C MET A 84 5.97 5.92 19.08
N ALA A 85 6.01 7.19 18.69
CA ALA A 85 7.05 8.13 19.10
C ALA A 85 6.43 9.44 19.64
N LEU A 86 6.34 9.53 20.97
CA LEU A 86 5.74 10.70 21.64
C LEU A 86 6.67 11.92 21.68
N THR A 87 7.98 11.72 21.59
CA THR A 87 8.99 12.78 21.77
C THR A 87 9.61 13.28 20.45
N ALA A 88 9.35 12.60 19.33
CA ALA A 88 10.01 12.87 18.04
C ALA A 88 9.08 13.54 17.00
N VAL A 89 7.96 14.13 17.43
CA VAL A 89 6.95 14.71 16.54
C VAL A 89 7.58 15.74 15.57
N GLY A 90 8.28 16.74 16.11
CA GLY A 90 8.86 17.80 15.29
C GLY A 90 9.96 17.32 14.33
N SER A 91 10.73 16.29 14.68
CA SER A 91 11.77 15.75 13.78
C SER A 91 11.17 14.89 12.68
N ILE A 92 10.08 14.15 12.96
CA ILE A 92 9.32 13.45 11.92
C ILE A 92 8.71 14.48 10.96
N GLU A 93 8.00 15.50 11.45
CA GLU A 93 7.41 16.52 10.60
C GLU A 93 8.46 17.18 9.71
N LEU A 94 9.59 17.60 10.27
CA LEU A 94 10.70 18.19 9.52
C LEU A 94 11.20 17.26 8.41
N LEU A 95 11.40 15.98 8.72
CA LEU A 95 11.82 14.98 7.74
C LEU A 95 10.80 14.82 6.61
N LEU A 96 9.51 14.67 6.94
CA LEU A 96 8.46 14.44 5.94
C LEU A 96 8.23 15.68 5.06
N PHE A 97 8.28 16.89 5.64
CA PHE A 97 8.27 18.14 4.86
C PHE A 97 9.49 18.24 3.94
N GLY A 98 10.68 17.89 4.44
CA GLY A 98 11.90 17.85 3.64
C GLY A 98 11.80 16.88 2.47
N ALA A 99 11.26 15.69 2.70
CA ALA A 99 11.03 14.67 1.67
C ALA A 99 10.05 15.15 0.57
N ILE A 100 8.93 15.75 0.97
CA ILE A 100 7.95 16.35 0.04
C ILE A 100 8.63 17.44 -0.79
N HIS A 101 9.36 18.34 -0.14
CA HIS A 101 10.05 19.43 -0.81
C HIS A 101 11.10 18.91 -1.80
N GLN A 102 11.89 17.91 -1.42
CA GLN A 102 12.87 17.27 -2.30
C GLN A 102 12.22 16.71 -3.57
N CYS A 103 11.11 15.98 -3.44
CA CYS A 103 10.39 15.46 -4.60
C CYS A 103 9.84 16.59 -5.47
N GLN A 104 9.27 17.64 -4.88
CA GLN A 104 8.76 18.79 -5.62
C GLN A 104 9.87 19.55 -6.35
N GLN A 105 11.03 19.75 -5.72
CA GLN A 105 12.19 20.39 -6.36
C GLN A 105 12.68 19.58 -7.55
N HIS A 106 12.70 18.25 -7.44
CA HIS A 106 13.01 17.39 -8.58
C HIS A 106 12.00 17.59 -9.72
N ILE A 107 10.69 17.56 -9.41
CA ILE A 107 9.64 17.73 -10.42
C ILE A 107 9.75 19.10 -11.12
N LEU A 108 10.02 20.16 -10.36
CA LEU A 108 10.18 21.51 -10.92
C LEU A 108 11.42 21.62 -11.81
N SER A 109 12.50 20.92 -11.47
CA SER A 109 13.79 21.02 -12.18
C SER A 109 13.88 20.11 -13.40
N PHE A 110 13.27 18.92 -13.32
CA PHE A 110 13.47 17.84 -14.31
C PHE A 110 12.15 17.24 -14.84
N GLY A 111 11.00 17.71 -14.34
CA GLY A 111 9.70 17.09 -14.60
C GLY A 111 9.40 15.92 -13.65
N ASP A 112 8.14 15.48 -13.67
CA ASP A 112 7.76 14.23 -13.02
C ASP A 112 8.22 13.04 -13.85
N GLY A 113 8.54 11.95 -13.18
CA GLY A 113 9.11 10.76 -13.79
C GLY A 113 9.43 9.69 -12.77
N VAL A 114 9.88 8.54 -13.25
CA VAL A 114 10.26 7.40 -12.41
C VAL A 114 11.45 7.76 -11.53
N ILE A 115 11.42 7.35 -10.27
CA ILE A 115 12.57 7.48 -9.37
C ILE A 115 13.69 6.57 -9.88
N GLN A 116 14.82 7.16 -10.26
CA GLN A 116 15.96 6.42 -10.77
C GLN A 116 16.48 5.43 -9.71
N GLY A 117 16.72 4.18 -10.11
CA GLY A 117 17.11 3.11 -9.18
C GLY A 117 15.97 2.58 -8.30
N GLY A 118 14.76 3.13 -8.44
CA GLY A 118 13.56 2.65 -7.73
C GLY A 118 13.61 2.86 -6.23
N ARG A 119 14.42 3.80 -5.74
CA ARG A 119 14.58 4.10 -4.33
C ARG A 119 14.91 5.56 -4.10
N VAL A 120 14.30 6.17 -3.09
CA VAL A 120 14.73 7.45 -2.52
C VAL A 120 14.87 7.31 -1.01
N TYR A 121 15.92 7.92 -0.47
CA TYR A 121 16.22 7.94 0.95
C TYR A 121 16.45 9.38 1.40
N THR A 122 15.90 9.72 2.56
CA THR A 122 16.15 11.00 3.23
C THR A 122 16.16 10.76 4.74
N GLY A 123 16.99 11.50 5.46
CA GLY A 123 17.17 11.27 6.90
C GLY A 123 17.81 12.47 7.58
N LEU A 124 17.51 12.61 8.87
CA LEU A 124 18.18 13.56 9.75
C LEU A 124 19.39 12.89 10.41
N VAL A 125 20.44 13.67 10.69
CA VAL A 125 21.60 13.18 11.44
C VAL A 125 21.15 12.80 12.85
N ASN A 126 21.36 11.54 13.27
CA ASN A 126 20.88 11.00 14.55
C ASN A 126 19.38 11.27 14.77
N GLY A 127 18.58 10.98 13.75
CA GLY A 127 17.16 11.24 13.79
C GLY A 127 16.37 10.27 12.92
N PRO A 128 15.09 10.58 12.67
CA PRO A 128 14.27 9.75 11.82
C PRO A 128 14.82 9.72 10.39
N SER A 129 14.55 8.61 9.71
CA SER A 129 14.83 8.45 8.30
C SER A 129 13.64 7.85 7.57
N LEU A 130 13.48 8.24 6.32
CA LEU A 130 12.44 7.80 5.42
C LEU A 130 13.09 7.18 4.19
N GLU A 131 12.73 5.94 3.92
CA GLU A 131 13.06 5.24 2.69
C GLU A 131 11.79 4.96 1.90
N LEU A 132 11.78 5.27 0.61
CA LEU A 132 10.74 4.86 -0.33
C LEU A 132 11.36 3.98 -1.41
N THR A 133 10.69 2.89 -1.77
CA THR A 133 11.15 1.92 -2.78
C THR A 133 10.03 1.51 -3.72
N ASN A 134 10.39 1.10 -4.93
CA ASN A 134 9.48 0.48 -5.89
C ASN A 134 8.95 -0.86 -5.34
N ALA A 135 7.68 -1.16 -5.59
CA ALA A 135 7.10 -2.46 -5.25
C ALA A 135 7.03 -3.36 -6.50
N ASN A 136 7.66 -4.55 -6.45
CA ASN A 136 7.47 -5.62 -7.44
C ASN A 136 7.53 -5.18 -8.92
N ASN A 137 8.55 -4.40 -9.28
CA ASN A 137 8.75 -3.82 -10.63
C ASN A 137 7.69 -2.80 -11.10
N HIS A 138 6.77 -2.39 -10.23
CA HIS A 138 5.97 -1.21 -10.48
C HIS A 138 6.82 0.05 -10.26
N GLN A 139 6.55 1.08 -11.04
CA GLN A 139 7.37 2.28 -11.10
C GLN A 139 6.80 3.34 -10.17
N LEU A 140 7.52 3.65 -9.09
CA LEU A 140 7.25 4.82 -8.26
C LEU A 140 7.77 6.07 -8.98
N THR A 141 6.90 7.07 -9.16
CA THR A 141 7.30 8.38 -9.68
C THR A 141 7.53 9.38 -8.56
N TRP A 142 8.23 10.47 -8.85
CA TRP A 142 8.45 11.56 -7.89
C TRP A 142 7.14 12.19 -7.42
N GLY A 143 6.16 12.36 -8.30
CA GLY A 143 4.84 12.87 -7.97
C GLY A 143 4.08 11.96 -7.00
N VAL A 144 4.07 10.64 -7.28
CA VAL A 144 3.42 9.65 -6.42
C VAL A 144 4.11 9.56 -5.06
N ALA A 145 5.44 9.58 -5.02
CA ALA A 145 6.20 9.60 -3.77
C ALA A 145 5.87 10.83 -2.92
N ALA A 146 5.84 12.03 -3.52
CA ALA A 146 5.50 13.27 -2.82
C ALA A 146 4.08 13.22 -2.22
N GLU A 147 3.11 12.72 -2.97
CA GLU A 147 1.73 12.58 -2.47
C GLU A 147 1.63 11.52 -1.37
N ALA A 148 2.30 10.37 -1.50
CA ALA A 148 2.29 9.33 -0.48
C ALA A 148 2.82 9.84 0.87
N VAL A 149 3.94 10.56 0.86
CA VAL A 149 4.50 11.18 2.07
C VAL A 149 3.55 12.22 2.65
N ARG A 150 2.88 13.01 1.79
CA ARG A 150 1.89 14.00 2.24
C ARG A 150 0.66 13.34 2.86
N ILE A 151 0.18 12.21 2.31
CA ILE A 151 -0.93 11.43 2.87
C ILE A 151 -0.56 10.89 4.25
N MET A 152 0.68 10.41 4.43
CA MET A 152 1.16 9.96 5.73
C MET A 152 1.21 11.11 6.75
N LEU A 153 1.77 12.26 6.36
CA LEU A 153 1.81 13.46 7.21
C LEU A 153 0.41 13.95 7.58
N ASP A 154 -0.53 13.97 6.62
CA ASP A 154 -1.94 14.33 6.84
C ASP A 154 -2.62 13.39 7.84
N TYR A 155 -2.38 12.08 7.72
CA TYR A 155 -2.84 11.11 8.71
C TYR A 155 -2.30 11.44 10.11
N MET A 156 -0.98 11.60 10.24
CA MET A 156 -0.32 11.84 11.53
C MET A 156 -0.85 13.11 12.21
N HIS A 157 -0.99 14.19 11.46
CA HIS A 157 -1.59 15.44 11.94
C HIS A 157 -3.05 15.26 12.36
N SER A 158 -3.85 14.57 11.54
CA SER A 158 -5.29 14.44 11.80
C SER A 158 -5.60 13.56 13.01
N GLN A 159 -4.74 12.60 13.31
CA GLN A 159 -4.93 11.63 14.40
C GLN A 159 -4.07 11.91 15.63
N ASP A 160 -3.13 12.85 15.55
CA ASP A 160 -2.11 13.10 16.58
C ASP A 160 -1.32 11.82 16.94
N ILE A 161 -0.98 11.03 15.91
CA ILE A 161 -0.27 9.76 16.03
C ILE A 161 1.00 9.81 15.20
N TYR A 162 2.15 9.70 15.86
CA TYR A 162 3.48 9.75 15.26
C TYR A 162 4.28 8.52 15.67
N GLY A 163 5.18 8.06 14.82
CA GLY A 163 5.93 6.84 15.10
C GLY A 163 6.63 6.23 13.90
N GLN A 164 7.30 5.10 14.16
CA GLN A 164 7.83 4.24 13.10
C GLN A 164 6.67 3.59 12.37
N ALA A 165 6.75 3.57 11.04
CA ALA A 165 5.69 3.04 10.21
C ALA A 165 6.22 2.42 8.93
N VAL A 166 5.51 1.40 8.47
CA VAL A 166 5.61 0.86 7.12
C VAL A 166 4.38 1.32 6.36
N MET A 167 4.58 1.76 5.12
CA MET A 167 3.49 2.09 4.23
C MET A 167 3.60 1.38 2.88
N TRP A 168 2.47 1.00 2.33
CA TRP A 168 2.33 0.56 0.94
C TRP A 168 1.64 1.68 0.17
N ILE A 169 2.25 2.06 -0.94
CA ILE A 169 1.82 3.19 -1.77
C ILE A 169 1.04 2.64 -2.95
N TYR A 170 -0.19 3.08 -3.10
CA TYR A 170 -1.07 2.69 -4.17
C TYR A 170 -1.34 3.87 -5.11
N ASP A 171 -1.39 3.57 -6.41
CA ASP A 171 -1.96 4.45 -7.43
C ASP A 171 -3.04 3.67 -8.19
N GLY A 172 -4.30 4.05 -7.97
CA GLY A 172 -5.44 3.22 -8.34
C GLY A 172 -5.40 1.90 -7.57
N TYR A 173 -5.60 0.77 -8.24
CA TYR A 173 -5.59 -0.55 -7.60
C TYR A 173 -4.22 -1.20 -7.50
N ASN A 174 -3.16 -0.52 -7.93
CA ASN A 174 -1.82 -1.07 -8.02
C ASN A 174 -0.94 -0.56 -6.88
N VAL A 175 -0.26 -1.47 -6.18
CA VAL A 175 0.85 -1.09 -5.31
C VAL A 175 2.01 -0.65 -6.20
N VAL A 176 2.43 0.61 -6.10
CA VAL A 176 3.53 1.15 -6.91
C VAL A 176 4.81 1.34 -6.11
N GLY A 177 4.70 1.41 -4.78
CA GLY A 177 5.85 1.53 -3.91
C GLY A 177 5.59 1.09 -2.48
N GLN A 178 6.66 1.09 -1.69
CA GLN A 178 6.66 0.90 -0.25
C GLN A 178 7.46 2.02 0.40
N GLY A 179 7.13 2.35 1.64
CA GLY A 179 7.86 3.32 2.43
C GLY A 179 8.11 2.79 3.83
N VAL A 180 9.26 3.13 4.40
CA VAL A 180 9.61 2.82 5.79
C VAL A 180 10.10 4.09 6.46
N LEU A 181 9.41 4.49 7.52
CA LEU A 181 9.81 5.54 8.45
C LEU A 181 10.36 4.87 9.70
N GLU A 182 11.65 5.07 9.97
CA GLU A 182 12.34 4.47 11.12
C GLU A 182 13.06 5.53 11.95
N PHE A 183 13.36 5.18 13.20
CA PHE A 183 14.33 5.89 14.02
C PHE A 183 15.58 5.03 14.16
N ASN A 184 16.73 5.66 14.30
CA ASN A 184 17.91 4.94 14.76
C ASN A 184 17.61 4.40 16.19
N PRO A 185 17.83 3.10 16.46
CA PRO A 185 17.63 2.51 17.79
C PRO A 185 18.32 3.26 18.92
N GLN A 186 19.40 3.99 18.63
CA GLN A 186 20.11 4.79 19.63
C GLN A 186 19.31 6.00 20.14
N ASP A 187 18.29 6.46 19.41
CA ASP A 187 17.42 7.57 19.78
C ASP A 187 16.15 7.10 20.53
N THR A 188 15.95 5.77 20.64
CA THR A 188 14.82 5.18 21.38
C THR A 188 15.23 5.05 22.85
N ILE A 189 15.33 6.18 23.55
CA ILE A 189 15.49 6.15 25.01
C ILE A 189 14.29 5.38 25.58
N GLN A 190 14.60 4.29 26.29
CA GLN A 190 13.60 3.48 26.99
C GLN A 190 12.73 4.40 27.84
N ALA A 191 11.42 4.38 27.56
CA ALA A 191 10.42 5.03 28.38
C ALA A 191 10.35 4.37 29.78
#